data_AF-A0A1T5AMX5-F1
#
_entry.id   AF-A0A1T5AMX5-F1
#
_cell.length_a   1.000
_cell.length_b   1.000
_cell.length_c   1.000
_cell.angle_alpha   90.00
_cell.angle_beta   90.00
_cell.angle_gamma   90.00
#
_symmetry.space_group_name_H-M   'P 1'
#
loop_
_entity.id
_entity.type
_entity.pdbx_description
1 polymer ?
#
loop_
_entity_poly.entity_id
_entity_poly.type
_entity_poly.pdbx_seq_one_letter_code
_entity_poly.pdbx_strand_id
1 'polypeptide(L)'
;MILKKVLSTVARPVLDFLEQNPQAIVMARGSTPSRTRLYQMGIAEFWTEIQALLEVNAYYKENWESFQKGKNYDAFFIFKK
;
A
#
# COMPACT_ATOMS: atom_id res chain seq x y z
N MET A 1 10.45 14.03 -8.69
CA MET A 1 10.82 14.60 -7.37
C MET A 1 9.59 14.82 -6.47
N ILE A 2 8.48 15.40 -6.95
CA ILE A 2 7.26 15.65 -6.13
C ILE A 2 6.53 14.35 -5.73
N LEU A 3 6.36 13.39 -6.65
CA LEU A 3 5.59 12.17 -6.39
C LEU A 3 6.18 11.28 -5.28
N LYS A 4 7.52 11.12 -5.27
CA LYS A 4 8.25 10.39 -4.21
C LYS A 4 8.01 11.02 -2.83
N LYS A 5 7.99 12.37 -2.78
CA LYS A 5 7.75 13.11 -1.54
C LYS A 5 6.34 12.86 -1.00
N VAL A 6 5.32 12.90 -1.86
CA VAL A 6 3.91 12.65 -1.46
C VAL A 6 3.70 11.23 -0.94
N LEU A 7 4.26 10.23 -1.60
CA LEU A 7 4.14 8.84 -1.15
C LEU A 7 4.89 8.60 0.17
N SER A 8 6.06 9.23 0.36
CA SER A 8 6.78 9.20 1.64
C SER A 8 5.99 9.86 2.79
N THR A 9 5.21 10.91 2.51
CA THR A 9 4.40 11.58 3.53
C THR A 9 3.16 10.81 3.95
N VAL A 10 2.66 9.90 3.10
CA VAL A 10 1.53 9.01 3.45
C VAL A 10 2.03 7.72 4.12
N ALA A 11 3.17 7.19 3.70
CA ALA A 11 3.72 5.95 4.26
C ALA A 11 4.04 6.06 5.76
N ARG A 12 4.60 7.19 6.21
CA ARG A 12 4.98 7.40 7.62
C ARG A 12 3.78 7.36 8.58
N PRO A 13 2.71 8.17 8.40
CA PRO A 13 1.52 8.07 9.25
C PRO A 13 0.88 6.68 9.24
N VAL A 14 0.92 5.95 8.12
CA VAL A 14 0.39 4.58 8.04
C VAL A 14 1.22 3.63 8.91
N LEU A 15 2.55 3.73 8.86
CA LEU A 15 3.44 2.95 9.72
C LEU A 15 3.20 3.29 11.20
N ASP A 16 3.25 4.57 11.57
CA ASP A 16 3.05 5.01 12.96
C ASP A 16 1.68 4.56 13.50
N PHE A 17 0.63 4.64 12.66
CA PHE A 17 -0.71 4.18 13.00
C PHE A 17 -0.77 2.67 13.24
N LEU A 18 -0.16 1.87 12.37
CA LEU A 18 -0.15 0.41 12.48
C LEU A 18 0.76 -0.09 13.60
N GLU A 19 1.81 0.66 13.97
CA GLU A 19 2.61 0.37 15.16
C GLU A 19 1.80 0.55 16.45
N GLN A 20 0.98 1.61 16.53
CA GLN A 20 0.12 1.87 17.68
C GLN A 20 -1.15 0.99 17.70
N ASN A 21 -1.60 0.53 16.52
CA ASN A 21 -2.82 -0.24 16.33
C ASN A 21 -2.55 -1.50 15.50
N PRO A 22 -1.83 -2.50 16.02
CA PRO A 22 -1.37 -3.65 15.24
C PRO A 22 -2.50 -4.54 14.69
N GLN A 23 -3.70 -4.47 15.27
CA GLN A 23 -4.88 -5.21 14.82
C GLN A 23 -5.69 -4.45 13.76
N ALA A 24 -5.33 -3.19 13.44
CA ALA A 24 -6.04 -2.39 12.47
C ALA A 24 -5.63 -2.77 11.04
N ILE A 25 -6.53 -2.49 10.10
CA ILE A 25 -6.31 -2.70 8.67
C ILE A 25 -6.39 -1.34 7.98
N VAL A 26 -5.35 -0.98 7.23
CA VAL A 26 -5.37 0.23 6.41
C VAL A 26 -5.77 -0.13 4.99
N MET A 27 -6.87 0.45 4.51
CA MET A 27 -7.31 0.32 3.12
C MET A 27 -6.80 1.50 2.28
N ALA A 28 -6.06 1.21 1.21
CA ALA A 28 -5.62 2.22 0.24
C ALA A 28 -6.35 2.01 -1.09
N ARG A 29 -7.19 2.98 -1.46
CA ARG A 29 -7.86 3.06 -2.77
C ARG A 29 -7.94 4.52 -3.20
N GLY A 30 -7.58 4.80 -4.45
CA GLY A 30 -7.73 6.12 -5.03
C GLY A 30 -9.19 6.41 -5.38
N SER A 31 -9.58 7.70 -5.41
CA SER A 31 -10.88 8.11 -5.96
C SER A 31 -10.98 7.86 -7.48
N THR A 32 -9.85 7.65 -8.14
CA THR A 32 -9.75 7.28 -9.56
C THR A 32 -8.72 6.15 -9.72
N PRO A 33 -8.80 5.35 -10.80
CA PRO A 33 -7.80 4.32 -11.09
C PRO A 33 -6.37 4.86 -11.13
N SER A 34 -6.17 6.05 -11.70
CA SER A 34 -4.86 6.70 -11.75
C SER A 34 -4.29 6.98 -10.35
N ARG A 35 -5.13 7.37 -9.38
CA ARG A 35 -4.70 7.56 -7.99
C ARG A 35 -4.38 6.24 -7.29
N THR A 36 -5.15 5.18 -7.53
CA THR A 36 -4.81 3.84 -7.05
C THR A 36 -3.46 3.40 -7.62
N ARG A 37 -3.20 3.67 -8.90
CA ARG A 37 -1.92 3.37 -9.54
C ARG A 37 -0.76 4.13 -8.90
N LEU A 38 -0.95 5.39 -8.50
CA LEU A 38 0.07 6.15 -7.77
C LEU A 38 0.43 5.48 -6.44
N TYR A 39 -0.56 5.02 -5.66
CA TYR A 39 -0.29 4.26 -4.43
C TYR A 39 0.45 2.96 -4.72
N GLN A 40 0.02 2.23 -5.76
CA GLN A 40 0.69 1.00 -6.17
C GLN A 40 2.16 1.22 -6.51
N MET A 41 2.47 2.30 -7.24
CA MET A 41 3.84 2.65 -7.61
C MET A 41 4.69 2.92 -6.37
N GLY A 42 4.13 3.59 -5.36
CA GLY A 42 4.80 3.78 -4.07
C GLY A 42 5.06 2.47 -3.33
N ILE A 43 4.06 1.60 -3.22
CA ILE A 43 4.20 0.27 -2.61
C ILE A 43 5.27 -0.54 -3.34
N ALA A 44 5.29 -0.49 -4.68
CA ALA A 44 6.27 -1.21 -5.49
C ALA A 44 7.70 -0.64 -5.33
N GLU A 45 7.84 0.69 -5.23
CA GLU A 45 9.13 1.38 -5.06
C GLU A 45 9.80 0.96 -3.75
N PHE A 46 9.05 0.93 -2.65
CA PHE A 46 9.54 0.62 -1.30
C PHE A 46 9.20 -0.81 -0.85
N TRP A 47 8.97 -1.72 -1.79
CA TRP A 47 8.47 -3.07 -1.48
C TRP A 47 9.40 -3.86 -0.55
N THR A 48 10.71 -3.64 -0.66
CA THR A 48 11.71 -4.31 0.19
C THR A 48 11.54 -3.93 1.65
N GLU A 49 11.37 -2.64 1.98
CA GLU A 49 11.14 -2.22 3.36
C GLU A 49 9.73 -2.57 3.84
N ILE A 50 8.72 -2.36 3.00
CA ILE A 50 7.31 -2.63 3.34
C ILE A 50 7.11 -4.11 3.69
N GLN A 51 7.59 -5.03 2.85
CA GLN A 51 7.38 -6.46 3.08
C GLN A 51 8.13 -6.98 4.31
N ALA A 52 9.14 -6.26 4.82
CA ALA A 52 9.83 -6.65 6.05
C ALA A 52 8.96 -6.38 7.29
N LEU A 53 8.12 -5.34 7.27
CA LEU A 53 7.38 -4.84 8.43
C LEU A 53 5.87 -5.10 8.37
N LEU A 54 5.33 -5.20 7.15
CA LEU A 54 3.90 -5.20 6.85
C LEU A 54 3.53 -6.32 5.87
N GLU A 55 2.28 -6.74 5.93
CA GLU A 55 1.66 -7.55 4.89
C GLU A 55 0.80 -6.65 4.01
N VAL A 56 0.81 -6.89 2.69
CA VAL A 56 -0.02 -6.14 1.74
C VAL A 56 -0.77 -7.12 0.86
N ASN A 57 -2.09 -7.13 0.99
CA ASN A 57 -3.00 -7.81 0.08
C ASN A 57 -3.57 -6.80 -0.91
N ALA A 58 -3.74 -7.20 -2.16
CA ALA A 58 -4.14 -6.35 -3.25
C ALA A 58 -5.32 -6.97 -3.99
N TYR A 59 -6.29 -6.14 -4.32
CA TYR A 59 -7.52 -6.57 -4.98
C TYR A 59 -7.32 -6.58 -6.50
N TYR A 60 -7.54 -7.74 -7.11
CA TYR A 60 -7.42 -7.97 -8.54
C TYR A 60 -8.52 -8.93 -8.99
N LYS A 61 -9.29 -8.54 -10.01
CA LYS A 61 -10.33 -9.40 -10.63
C LYS A 61 -11.17 -10.15 -9.59
N GLU A 62 -11.81 -9.39 -8.72
CA GLU A 62 -12.75 -9.89 -7.70
C GLU A 62 -12.13 -10.73 -6.58
N ASN A 63 -10.80 -10.77 -6.48
CA ASN A 63 -10.10 -11.54 -5.47
C ASN A 63 -9.03 -10.71 -4.77
N TRP A 64 -8.81 -11.02 -3.49
CA TRP A 64 -7.66 -10.52 -2.73
C TRP A 64 -6.51 -11.51 -2.85
N GLU A 65 -5.35 -11.03 -3.24
CA GLU A 65 -4.12 -11.80 -3.32
C GLU A 65 -2.96 -11.01 -2.68
N SER A 66 -1.88 -11.68 -2.29
CA SER A 66 -0.69 -10.97 -1.85
C SER A 66 -0.15 -10.07 -2.97
N PHE A 67 0.30 -8.88 -2.60
CA PHE A 67 0.80 -7.92 -3.57
C PHE A 67 2.00 -8.45 -4.36
N GLN A 68 1.96 -8.29 -5.69
CA GLN A 68 3.04 -8.64 -6.60
C GLN A 68 3.35 -7.48 -7.56
N LYS A 69 4.64 -7.25 -7.85
CA LYS A 69 5.03 -6.30 -8.88
C LYS A 69 4.56 -6.79 -10.26
N GLY A 70 4.23 -5.86 -11.16
CA GLY A 70 3.86 -6.16 -12.55
C GLY A 70 2.37 -6.38 -12.82
N LYS A 71 1.52 -6.47 -11.79
CA LYS A 71 0.05 -6.44 -11.96
C LYS A 71 -0.49 -5.02 -11.81
N ASN A 72 -1.75 -4.79 -12.17
CA ASN A 72 -2.43 -3.52 -11.90
C ASN A 72 -3.63 -3.80 -10.98
N TYR A 73 -3.59 -3.24 -9.78
CA TYR A 73 -4.55 -3.54 -8.71
C TYR A 73 -5.52 -2.40 -8.49
N ASP A 74 -6.69 -2.73 -7.96
CA ASP A 74 -7.79 -1.78 -7.74
C ASP A 74 -7.86 -1.23 -6.31
N ALA A 75 -7.29 -1.96 -5.34
CA ALA A 75 -7.18 -1.55 -3.94
C ALA A 75 -6.10 -2.35 -3.21
N PHE A 76 -5.71 -1.88 -2.03
CA PHE A 76 -4.76 -2.54 -1.14
C PHE A 76 -5.30 -2.58 0.28
N PHE A 77 -5.09 -3.69 0.97
CA PHE A 77 -5.14 -3.80 2.41
C PHE A 77 -3.73 -3.98 2.96
N ILE A 78 -3.43 -3.22 4.01
CA ILE A 78 -2.13 -3.18 4.65
C ILE A 78 -2.32 -3.57 6.11
N PHE A 79 -1.52 -4.54 6.55
CA PHE A 79 -1.57 -5.14 7.87
C PHE A 79 -0.21 -5.02 8.55
N LYS A 80 -0.22 -4.90 9.87
CA LYS A 80 1.00 -5.12 10.65
C LYS A 80 1.30 -6.62 10.68
N LYS A 81 2.56 -6.99 10.45
CA LYS A 81 3.09 -8.32 10.74
C LYS A 81 3.33 -8.51 12.23
#